data_AF-A0A7V2H716-F1
#
_entry.id   AF-A0A7V2H716-F1
#
_cell.length_a   1.000
_cell.length_b   1.000
_cell.length_c   1.000
_cell.angle_alpha   90.00
_cell.angle_beta   90.00
_cell.angle_gamma   90.00
#
_symmetry.space_group_name_H-M   'P 1'
#
loop_
_entity.id
_entity.type
_entity.pdbx_description
1 polymer ?
#
loop_
_entity_poly.entity_id
_entity_poly.type
_entity_poly.pdbx_seq_one_letter_code
_entity_poly.pdbx_strand_id
1 'polypeptide(L)' 'MSRPTQNHPCGLLSIILPVQNEQEVLPATYDRLALIGPTLAEWGLDYELVFVNDGSTDDTPEMLDRLAAT' A
#
# COMPACT_ATOMS: atom_id res chain seq x y z
N MET A 1 -30.84 -16.45 0.92
CA MET A 1 -30.72 -15.01 1.22
C MET A 1 -29.61 -14.46 0.32
N SER A 2 -29.98 -13.85 -0.80
CA SER A 2 -29.01 -13.29 -1.74
C SER A 2 -28.53 -11.95 -1.20
N ARG A 3 -27.21 -11.79 -1.03
CA ARG A 3 -26.61 -10.47 -0.74
C ARG A 3 -27.08 -9.48 -1.82
N PRO A 4 -27.46 -8.25 -1.46
CA PRO A 4 -27.73 -7.23 -2.47
C PRO A 4 -26.48 -7.10 -3.35
N THR A 5 -26.67 -6.98 -4.66
CA THR A 5 -25.60 -6.63 -5.61
C THR A 5 -25.10 -5.24 -5.23
N GLN A 6 -24.09 -5.19 -4.37
CA GLN A 6 -23.35 -3.98 -4.05
C GLN A 6 -22.63 -3.59 -5.34
N ASN A 7 -23.14 -2.52 -5.97
CA ASN A 7 -22.56 -1.92 -7.15
C ASN A 7 -21.29 -1.18 -6.71
N HIS A 8 -20.24 -1.92 -6.38
CA HIS A 8 -19.00 -1.28 -5.99
C HIS A 8 -18.37 -0.61 -7.22
N PRO A 9 -17.96 0.66 -7.11
CA PRO A 9 -17.21 1.29 -8.18
C PRO A 9 -15.93 0.50 -8.42
N CYS A 10 -15.76 -0.01 -9.64
CA CYS A 10 -14.48 -0.54 -10.09
C CYS A 10 -13.55 0.66 -10.29
N GLY A 11 -12.52 0.75 -9.48
CA GLY A 11 -11.59 1.89 -9.46
C GLY A 11 -10.29 1.55 -8.78
N LEU A 12 -9.28 2.38 -9.03
CA LEU A 12 -7.96 2.29 -8.42
C LEU A 12 -7.87 3.26 -7.23
N LEU A 13 -7.53 2.73 -6.06
CA LEU A 13 -7.21 3.52 -4.86
C LEU A 13 -5.70 3.69 -4.74
N SER A 14 -5.22 4.92 -4.93
CA SER A 14 -3.81 5.27 -4.70
C SER A 14 -3.59 5.69 -3.24
N ILE A 15 -2.74 4.97 -2.52
CA ILE A 15 -2.36 5.29 -1.14
C ILE A 15 -0.92 5.81 -1.16
N ILE A 16 -0.75 7.10 -0.89
CA ILE A 16 0.54 7.79 -0.99
C ILE A 16 1.10 8.01 0.41
N LEU A 17 2.32 7.55 0.67
CA LEU A 17 3.01 7.71 1.95
C LEU A 17 4.36 8.42 1.75
N PRO A 18 4.59 9.59 2.37
CA PRO A 18 5.92 10.16 2.48
C PRO A 18 6.76 9.35 3.49
N VAL A 19 8.03 9.12 3.18
CA VAL A 19 8.94 8.30 3.99
C VAL A 19 10.28 9.02 4.15
N GLN A 20 10.71 9.21 5.39
CA GLN A 20 11.98 9.85 5.74
C GLN A 20 12.62 9.12 6.92
N ASN A 21 13.72 8.40 6.67
CA ASN A 21 14.47 7.65 7.69
C ASN A 21 13.62 6.65 8.50
N GLU A 22 12.87 5.80 7.82
CA GLU A 22 11.89 4.87 8.42
C GLU A 22 12.33 3.40 8.33
N GLN A 23 13.63 3.13 8.14
CA GLN A 23 14.15 1.77 7.89
C GLN A 23 13.69 0.71 8.91
N GLU A 24 13.48 1.09 10.18
CA GLU A 24 13.08 0.17 11.25
C GLU A 24 11.60 -0.24 11.16
N VAL A 25 10.75 0.64 10.63
CA VAL A 25 9.28 0.47 10.66
C VAL A 25 8.69 0.21 9.29
N LEU A 26 9.41 0.54 8.22
CA LEU A 26 8.97 0.37 6.84
C LEU A 26 8.46 -1.05 6.52
N PRO A 27 9.12 -2.15 6.94
CA PRO A 27 8.60 -3.50 6.69
C PRO A 27 7.25 -3.76 7.36
N ALA A 28 7.12 -3.38 8.65
CA ALA A 28 5.89 -3.58 9.39
C ALA A 28 4.73 -2.70 8.86
N THR A 29 5.06 -1.50 8.37
CA THR A 29 4.09 -0.62 7.71
C THR A 29 3.58 -1.24 6.41
N TYR A 30 4.49 -1.75 5.56
CA TYR A 30 4.12 -2.44 4.33
C TYR A 30 3.22 -3.66 4.62
N ASP A 31 3.64 -4.54 5.54
CA ASP A 31 2.89 -5.74 5.89
C ASP A 31 1.46 -5.41 6.34
N ARG A 32 1.29 -4.38 7.18
CA ARG A 32 -0.02 -3.95 7.66
C ARG A 32 -0.89 -3.35 6.56
N LEU A 33 -0.31 -2.56 5.66
CA LEU A 33 -1.03 -1.99 4.53
C LEU A 33 -1.45 -3.06 3.54
N ALA A 34 -0.60 -4.06 3.26
CA ALA A 34 -0.94 -5.16 2.36
C ALA A 34 -2.16 -5.98 2.83
N LEU A 35 -2.44 -6.01 4.14
CA LEU A 35 -3.62 -6.70 4.70
C LEU A 35 -4.96 -6.09 4.30
N ILE A 36 -4.99 -4.86 3.76
CA ILE A 36 -6.24 -4.23 3.31
C ILE A 36 -6.73 -4.80 1.96
N GLY A 37 -5.84 -5.44 1.19
CA GLY A 37 -6.11 -5.92 -0.16
C GLY A 37 -7.37 -6.79 -0.28
N PRO A 38 -7.57 -7.82 0.56
CA PRO A 38 -8.79 -8.63 0.52
C PRO A 38 -10.08 -7.82 0.73
N THR A 39 -10.06 -6.84 1.65
CA THR A 39 -11.21 -5.97 1.90
C THR A 39 -11.49 -5.04 0.72
N LEU A 40 -10.45 -4.47 0.10
CA LEU A 40 -10.61 -3.64 -1.09
C LEU A 40 -11.10 -4.45 -2.30
N ALA A 41 -10.65 -5.69 -2.46
CA ALA A 41 -11.11 -6.61 -3.49
C ALA A 41 -12.59 -7.00 -3.31
N GLU A 42 -13.06 -7.21 -2.07
CA GLU A 42 -14.49 -7.38 -1.78
C GLU A 42 -15.32 -6.15 -2.18
N TRP A 43 -14.70 -4.97 -2.15
CA TRP A 43 -15.27 -3.71 -2.61
C TRP A 43 -14.96 -3.42 -4.08
N GLY A 44 -14.48 -4.39 -4.85
CA GLY A 44 -14.20 -4.20 -6.29
C GLY A 44 -13.15 -3.13 -6.61
N LEU A 45 -12.30 -2.77 -5.64
CA LEU A 45 -11.23 -1.78 -5.81
C LEU A 45 -9.88 -2.47 -5.97
N ASP A 46 -9.14 -2.04 -6.99
CA ASP A 46 -7.71 -2.24 -7.06
C ASP A 46 -7.01 -1.17 -6.20
N TYR A 47 -5.79 -1.42 -5.77
CA TYR A 47 -5.02 -0.44 -5.01
C TYR A 47 -3.55 -0.44 -5.37
N GLU A 48 -2.91 0.70 -5.17
CA GLU A 48 -1.47 0.86 -5.24
C GLU A 48 -0.95 1.53 -3.96
N LEU A 49 0.24 1.12 -3.51
CA LEU A 49 0.97 1.78 -2.44
C LEU A 49 2.12 2.56 -3.07
N VAL A 50 2.10 3.88 -2.92
CA VAL A 50 3.11 4.78 -3.48
C VAL A 50 3.91 5.37 -2.32
N PHE A 51 5.07 4.79 -2.06
CA PHE A 51 6.02 5.33 -1.08
C PHE A 51 6.89 6.39 -1.74
N VAL A 52 6.88 7.61 -1.18
CA VAL A 52 7.67 8.74 -1.66
C VAL A 52 8.81 8.97 -0.69
N ASN A 53 10.04 8.64 -1.12
CA ASN A 53 11.22 8.98 -0.34
C ASN A 53 11.42 10.51 -0.31
N ASP A 54 11.32 11.12 0.87
CA ASP A 54 11.37 12.57 1.08
C ASP A 54 12.76 13.09 1.47
N GLY A 55 13.82 12.35 1.12
CA GLY A 55 15.21 12.71 1.41
C GLY A 55 15.88 11.86 2.49
N SER A 56 15.54 10.57 2.56
CA SER A 56 16.18 9.63 3.49
C SER A 56 17.69 9.55 3.30
N THR A 57 18.40 9.50 4.43
CA THR A 57 19.86 9.42 4.52
C THR A 57 20.34 8.10 5.14
N ASP A 58 19.39 7.24 5.49
CA ASP A 58 19.60 5.90 6.07
C ASP A 58 19.30 4.82 4.99
N ASP A 59 19.06 3.57 5.39
CA ASP A 59 18.83 2.46 4.45
C ASP A 59 17.42 2.47 3.82
N THR A 60 16.56 3.43 4.16
CA THR A 60 15.18 3.54 3.64
C THR A 60 15.10 3.50 2.10
N PRO A 61 15.91 4.25 1.32
CA PRO A 61 15.81 4.23 -0.14
C PRO A 61 16.05 2.83 -0.73
N GLU A 62 17.07 2.13 -0.25
CA GLU A 62 17.39 0.78 -0.73
C GLU A 62 16.31 -0.23 -0.35
N MET A 63 15.68 -0.04 0.81
CA MET A 63 14.54 -0.86 1.23
C MET A 63 13.31 -0.62 0.35
N LEU A 64 13.03 0.63 -0.01
CA LEU A 64 11.94 0.98 -0.93
C LEU A 64 12.17 0.40 -2.32
N ASP A 65 13.40 0.46 -2.85
CA ASP A 65 13.75 -0.15 -4.14
C ASP A 65 13.53 -1.67 -4.13
N ARG A 66 13.87 -2.34 -3.03
CA ARG A 66 13.61 -3.78 -2.86
C ARG A 66 12.12 -4.11 -2.84
N LEU A 67 11.30 -3.30 -2.18
CA LEU A 67 9.84 -3.49 -2.12
C LEU A 67 9.18 -3.27 -3.48
N ALA A 68 9.64 -2.28 -4.26
CA ALA A 68 9.10 -1.97 -5.58
C ALA A 68 9.45 -3.02 -6.66
N ALA A 69 10.49 -3.82 -6.44
CA ALA A 69 10.91 -4.88 -7.37
C ALA A 69 10.13 -6.20 -7.23
N THR A 70 9.17 -6.27 -6.31
CA THR A 70 8.34 -7.45 -6.01
C THR A 70 7.08 -7.50 -6.87
#